data_AF-A0A150UNS8-F1
#
_entry.id   AF-A0A150UNS8-F1
#
_cell.length_a   1.000
_cell.length_b   1.000
_cell.length_c   1.000
_cell.angle_alpha   90.00
_cell.angle_beta   90.00
_cell.angle_gamma   90.00
#
_symmetry.space_group_name_H-M   'P 1'
#
loop_
_entity.id
_entity.type
_entity.pdbx_description
1 polymer ?
#
loop_
_entity_poly.entity_id
_entity_poly.type
_entity_poly.pdbx_seq_one_letter_code
_entity_poly.pdbx_strand_id
1 'polypeptide(L)'
;MRPPCVGPNPTTLSASRASQLIPPYTPGQSSNLDLSLLHSSPLEGTELQEANIVFNSQICEAYNVLSLAKRYVERITRALKTTQSALVTIQKELTE
;
A
#
# COMPACT_ATOMS: atom_id res chain seq x y z
N MET A 1 28.50 -14.58 56.73
CA MET A 1 28.06 -15.85 56.10
C MET A 1 26.92 -15.53 55.14
N ARG A 2 27.02 -15.95 53.88
CA ARG A 2 26.04 -15.66 52.81
C ARG A 2 25.09 -16.87 52.66
N PRO A 3 23.77 -16.70 52.56
CA PRO A 3 22.88 -17.84 52.33
C PRO A 3 22.97 -18.31 50.86
N PRO A 4 22.64 -19.58 50.57
CA PRO A 4 22.74 -20.15 49.23
C PRO A 4 21.61 -19.66 48.32
N CYS A 5 21.92 -19.51 47.03
CA CYS A 5 20.96 -19.19 45.98
C CYS A 5 19.92 -20.31 45.86
N VAL A 6 18.66 -20.02 46.20
CA VAL A 6 17.52 -20.87 45.87
C VAL A 6 17.13 -20.57 44.43
N GLY A 7 17.35 -21.53 43.52
CA GLY A 7 16.91 -21.43 42.13
C GLY A 7 15.37 -21.32 42.05
N PRO A 8 14.82 -20.67 41.02
CA PRO A 8 13.37 -20.58 40.88
C PRO A 8 12.79 -21.96 40.56
N ASN A 9 11.88 -22.42 41.42
CA ASN A 9 10.96 -23.53 41.15
C ASN A 9 10.08 -23.20 39.91
N PRO A 10 9.67 -24.18 39.10
CA PRO A 10 8.77 -23.93 37.98
C PRO A 10 7.36 -23.62 38.50
N THR A 11 7.02 -22.34 38.61
CA THR A 11 5.64 -21.90 38.88
C THR A 11 4.81 -22.05 37.61
N THR A 12 3.97 -23.07 37.59
CA THR A 12 2.81 -23.21 36.70
C THR A 12 1.65 -22.32 37.17
N LEU A 13 0.80 -21.93 36.19
CA LEU A 13 -0.45 -21.14 36.28
C LEU A 13 -0.24 -19.63 36.48
N SER A 14 -0.82 -18.72 35.70
CA SER A 14 -2.10 -18.73 35.00
C SER A 14 -2.06 -17.79 33.79
N ALA A 15 -2.39 -18.30 32.60
CA ALA A 15 -2.70 -17.46 31.45
C ALA A 15 -4.11 -16.89 31.63
N SER A 16 -4.21 -15.70 32.21
CA SER A 16 -5.44 -14.92 32.21
C SER A 16 -5.09 -13.44 32.08
N ARG A 17 -4.75 -13.04 30.87
CA ARG A 17 -4.91 -11.65 30.44
C ARG A 17 -5.91 -11.66 29.31
N ALA A 18 -7.14 -11.29 29.67
CA ALA A 18 -8.31 -11.26 28.83
C ALA A 18 -8.00 -10.68 27.45
N SER A 19 -8.44 -11.40 26.42
CA SER A 19 -8.67 -10.86 25.09
C SER A 19 -9.61 -9.67 25.22
N GLN A 20 -9.08 -8.46 25.30
CA GLN A 20 -9.86 -7.25 25.03
C GLN A 20 -10.19 -7.27 23.54
N LEU A 21 -11.34 -7.85 23.21
CA LEU A 21 -11.99 -7.69 21.91
C LEU A 21 -12.36 -6.21 21.79
N ILE A 22 -11.51 -5.43 21.12
CA ILE A 22 -11.92 -4.14 20.59
C ILE A 22 -12.91 -4.47 19.47
N PRO A 23 -14.19 -4.08 19.56
CA PRO A 23 -15.12 -4.28 18.46
C PRO A 23 -14.58 -3.52 17.23
N PRO A 24 -14.75 -4.07 16.01
CA PRO A 24 -14.30 -3.39 14.80
C PRO A 24 -14.93 -2.00 14.73
N TYR A 25 -14.10 -0.97 14.85
CA TYR A 25 -14.51 0.41 14.67
C TYR A 25 -14.53 0.70 13.18
N THR A 26 -15.72 0.76 12.59
CA THR A 26 -15.92 1.33 11.26
C THR A 26 -16.12 2.84 11.45
N PRO A 27 -15.21 3.71 10.99
CA PRO A 27 -15.45 5.14 11.00
C PRO A 27 -16.79 5.42 10.30
N GLY A 28 -17.67 6.18 10.95
CA GLY A 28 -18.95 6.58 10.35
C GLY A 28 -18.70 7.25 9.00
N GLN A 29 -19.57 6.98 8.02
CA GLN A 29 -19.46 7.55 6.67
C GLN A 29 -19.23 9.06 6.78
N SER A 30 -18.01 9.50 6.44
CA SER A 30 -17.71 10.91 6.32
C SER A 30 -18.55 11.44 5.16
N SER A 31 -19.61 12.17 5.48
CA SER A 31 -20.59 12.73 4.54
C SER A 31 -20.03 13.83 3.62
N ASN A 32 -18.71 13.92 3.49
CA ASN A 32 -17.97 14.86 2.65
C ASN A 32 -16.78 14.16 1.98
N LEU A 33 -16.92 12.89 1.60
CA LEU A 33 -15.98 12.29 0.65
C LEU A 33 -16.32 12.84 -0.73
N ASP A 34 -15.39 13.60 -1.30
CA ASP A 34 -15.49 14.00 -2.70
C ASP A 34 -15.35 12.75 -3.58
N LEU A 35 -16.46 12.28 -4.11
CA LEU A 35 -16.54 11.14 -5.01
C LEU A 35 -16.42 11.56 -6.49
N SER A 36 -16.10 12.83 -6.77
CA SER A 36 -15.93 13.34 -8.13
C SER A 36 -14.96 12.49 -8.96
N LEU A 37 -13.90 11.98 -8.34
CA LEU A 37 -12.91 11.08 -8.95
C LEU A 37 -13.46 9.68 -9.30
N LEU A 38 -14.53 9.22 -8.66
CA LEU A 38 -15.20 7.96 -9.03
C LEU A 38 -16.13 8.13 -10.23
N HIS A 39 -16.58 9.36 -10.46
CA HIS A 39 -17.53 9.72 -11.52
C HIS A 39 -16.85 10.43 -12.70
N SER A 40 -15.55 10.66 -12.65
CA SER A 40 -14.80 11.22 -13.77
C SER A 40 -14.78 10.24 -14.94
N SER A 41 -14.73 10.79 -16.16
CA SER A 41 -14.41 10.01 -17.35
C SER A 41 -13.09 9.26 -17.15
N PRO A 42 -12.90 8.09 -17.80
CA PRO A 42 -11.62 7.39 -17.75
C PRO A 42 -10.51 8.35 -18.16
N LEU A 43 -9.43 8.43 -17.38
CA LEU A 43 -8.28 9.26 -17.74
C LEU A 43 -7.86 8.90 -19.16
N GLU A 44 -7.73 9.92 -20.00
CA GLU A 44 -7.13 9.75 -21.32
C GLU A 44 -5.70 9.21 -21.15
N GLY A 45 -5.19 8.46 -22.13
CA GLY A 45 -3.88 7.80 -22.00
C GLY A 45 -2.76 8.78 -21.62
N THR A 46 -2.86 10.02 -22.11
CA THR A 46 -1.96 11.14 -21.81
C THR A 46 -2.07 11.61 -20.35
N GLU A 47 -3.30 11.80 -19.86
CA GLU A 47 -3.56 12.25 -18.48
C GLU A 47 -3.06 11.20 -17.46
N LEU A 48 -3.23 9.91 -17.78
CA LEU A 48 -2.76 8.79 -16.96
C LEU A 48 -1.23 8.69 -16.93
N GLN A 49 -0.57 9.07 -18.02
CA GLN A 49 0.88 9.13 -18.10
C GLN A 49 1.43 10.29 -17.25
N GLU A 50 0.83 11.48 -17.33
CA GLU A 50 1.20 12.65 -16.54
C GLU A 50 0.98 12.41 -15.04
N ALA A 51 -0.19 11.88 -14.66
CA ALA A 51 -0.50 11.52 -13.28
C ALA A 51 0.50 10.50 -12.71
N ASN A 52 0.90 9.50 -13.52
CA ASN A 52 1.93 8.55 -13.10
C ASN A 52 3.30 9.20 -12.89
N ILE A 53 3.70 10.16 -13.74
CA ILE A 53 4.98 10.87 -13.58
C ILE A 53 4.98 11.65 -12.26
N VAL A 54 3.92 12.41 -11.99
CA VAL A 54 3.76 13.20 -10.76
C VAL A 54 3.74 12.27 -9.53
N PHE A 55 2.98 11.19 -9.58
CA PHE A 55 2.89 10.21 -8.49
C PHE A 55 4.25 9.58 -8.18
N ASN A 56 4.96 9.09 -9.20
CA ASN A 56 6.28 8.48 -9.01
C ASN A 56 7.29 9.48 -8.45
N SER A 57 7.27 10.74 -8.90
CA SER A 57 8.13 11.80 -8.37
C SER A 57 7.89 12.01 -6.87
N GLN A 58 6.63 12.20 -6.46
CA GLN A 58 6.28 12.43 -5.06
C GLN A 58 6.59 11.22 -4.16
N ILE A 59 6.33 9.99 -4.65
CA ILE A 59 6.68 8.76 -3.92
C ILE A 59 8.21 8.63 -3.74
N CYS A 60 8.99 9.00 -4.75
CA CYS A 60 10.45 8.99 -4.66
C CYS A 60 10.96 9.99 -3.62
N GLU A 61 10.38 11.19 -3.56
CA GLU A 61 10.78 12.25 -2.64
C GLU A 61 10.23 12.06 -1.21
N ALA A 62 9.18 11.28 -1.02
CA ALA A 62 8.58 11.05 0.29
C ALA A 62 9.54 10.34 1.27
N TYR A 63 9.90 11.01 2.37
CA TYR A 63 10.83 10.50 3.39
C TYR A 63 10.28 9.35 4.23
N ASN A 64 8.96 9.27 4.32
CA ASN A 64 8.18 8.36 5.17
C ASN A 64 7.61 7.15 4.42
N VAL A 65 7.88 7.02 3.12
CA VAL A 65 7.50 5.84 2.34
C VAL A 65 8.61 4.80 2.40
N LEU A 66 8.27 3.59 2.87
CA LEU A 66 9.20 2.46 2.93
C LEU A 66 9.81 2.19 1.55
N SER A 67 11.10 1.88 1.51
CA SER A 67 11.83 1.63 0.25
C SER A 67 11.22 0.51 -0.60
N LEU A 68 10.55 -0.46 0.05
CA LEU A 68 9.82 -1.53 -0.63
C LEU A 68 8.61 -0.99 -1.42
N ALA A 69 7.84 -0.06 -0.84
CA ALA A 69 6.69 0.56 -1.50
C ALA A 69 7.13 1.41 -2.69
N LYS A 70 8.22 2.19 -2.56
CA LYS A 70 8.81 2.93 -3.68
C LYS A 70 9.18 2.00 -4.85
N ARG A 71 9.90 0.90 -4.53
CA ARG A 71 10.35 -0.07 -5.53
C ARG A 71 9.19 -0.81 -6.21
N TYR A 72 8.11 -1.08 -5.47
CA TYR A 72 6.89 -1.67 -6.00
C TYR A 72 6.20 -0.71 -6.99
N VAL A 73 6.00 0.55 -6.60
CA VAL A 73 5.42 1.59 -7.45
C VAL A 73 6.19 1.74 -8.76
N GLU A 74 7.52 1.82 -8.69
CA GLU A 74 8.33 1.91 -9.90
C GLU A 74 8.20 0.67 -10.81
N ARG A 75 8.13 -0.53 -10.22
CA ARG A 75 7.97 -1.79 -10.99
C ARG A 75 6.63 -1.84 -11.70
N ILE A 76 5.54 -1.50 -11.02
CA ILE A 76 4.21 -1.47 -11.61
C ILE A 76 4.14 -0.40 -12.71
N THR A 77 4.70 0.78 -12.47
CA THR A 77 4.75 1.85 -13.48
C THR A 77 5.50 1.40 -14.73
N ARG A 78 6.66 0.75 -14.58
CA ARG A 78 7.44 0.21 -15.71
C ARG A 78 6.66 -0.87 -16.46
N ALA A 79 6.05 -1.81 -15.76
CA ALA A 79 5.24 -2.86 -16.38
C ALA A 79 4.09 -2.27 -17.21
N LEU A 80 3.37 -1.28 -16.65
CA LEU A 80 2.28 -0.60 -17.35
C LEU A 80 2.77 0.08 -18.63
N LYS A 81 3.88 0.82 -18.58
CA LYS A 81 4.48 1.45 -19.77
C LYS A 81 4.82 0.42 -20.85
N THR A 82 5.41 -0.71 -20.47
CA THR A 82 5.74 -1.79 -21.42
C THR A 82 4.48 -2.36 -22.07
N THR A 83 3.44 -2.66 -21.29
CA THR A 83 2.17 -3.18 -21.81
C THR A 83 1.49 -2.18 -22.74
N GLN A 84 1.46 -0.88 -22.36
CA GLN A 84 0.90 0.18 -23.18
C GLN A 84 1.64 0.27 -24.52
N SER A 85 2.98 0.23 -24.50
CA SER A 85 3.80 0.28 -25.71
C SER A 85 3.54 -0.93 -26.62
N ALA A 86 3.43 -2.14 -26.05
CA ALA A 86 3.14 -3.35 -26.82
C ALA A 86 1.75 -3.28 -27.47
N LEU A 87 0.74 -2.80 -26.74
CA LEU A 87 -0.61 -2.61 -27.27
C LEU A 87 -0.64 -1.64 -28.45
N VAL A 88 0.06 -0.49 -28.34
CA VAL A 88 0.15 0.49 -29.43
C VAL A 88 0.81 -0.12 -30.67
N THR A 89 1.88 -0.90 -30.48
CA THR A 89 2.55 -1.61 -31.60
C THR A 89 1.60 -2.60 -32.27
N ILE A 90 0.91 -3.45 -31.50
CA ILE A 90 -0.04 -4.43 -32.04
C ILE A 90 -1.19 -3.74 -32.78
N GLN A 91 -1.74 -2.67 -32.22
CA GLN A 91 -2.80 -1.91 -32.88
C GLN A 91 -2.32 -1.34 -34.21
N LYS A 92 -1.11 -0.79 -34.24
CA LYS A 92 -0.51 -0.27 -35.48
C LYS A 92 -0.41 -1.38 -36.55
N GLU A 93 0.09 -2.55 -36.20
CA GLU A 93 0.21 -3.70 -37.10
C GLU A 93 -1.14 -4.23 -37.61
N LEU A 94 -2.24 -4.05 -36.86
CA LEU A 94 -3.58 -4.47 -37.28
C LEU A 94 -4.29 -3.44 -38.16
N THR A 95 -3.86 -2.18 -38.11
CA THR A 95 -4.39 -1.09 -38.95
C THR A 95 -3.58 -0.83 -40.22
N GLU A 96 -2.39 -1.42 -40.36
CA GLU A 96 -1.60 -1.49 -41.61
C GLU A 96 -1.98 -2.72 -42.44
#